data_AF-A0A354J6W9-F1
#
_entry.id   AF-A0A354J6W9-F1
#
_cell.length_a   1.000
_cell.length_b   1.000
_cell.length_c   1.000
_cell.angle_alpha   90.00
_cell.angle_beta   90.00
_cell.angle_gamma   90.00
#
_symmetry.space_group_name_H-M   'P 1'
#
loop_
_entity.id
_entity.type
_entity.pdbx_description
1 polymer ?
#
loop_
_entity_poly.entity_id
_entity_poly.type
_entity_poly.pdbx_seq_one_letter_code
_entity_poly.pdbx_strand_id
1 'polypeptide(L)' 'MYAIIATGGKQYKVAEGDIIKVEKLGAEAGATVTFDQVLAVNNGKLVVGNPTVEKANVSATVVEEG' A
#
# COMPACT_ATOMS: atom_id res chain seq x y z
N MET A 1 8.30 8.90 6.41
CA MET A 1 8.30 7.44 6.23
C MET A 1 7.45 7.13 5.01
N TYR A 2 7.88 6.24 4.11
CA TYR A 2 7.06 5.81 2.98
C TYR A 2 7.27 4.32 2.70
N ALA A 3 6.29 3.68 2.08
CA ALA A 3 6.37 2.33 1.56
C ALA A 3 6.06 2.33 0.05
N ILE A 4 6.48 1.27 -0.63
CA ILE A 4 6.07 0.98 -2.00
C ILE A 4 5.23 -0.29 -1.95
N ILE A 5 3.97 -0.18 -2.34
CA ILE A 5 3.03 -1.30 -2.40
C ILE A 5 2.77 -1.69 -3.85
N ALA A 6 2.50 -2.97 -4.11
CA ALA A 6 2.04 -3.45 -5.40
C ALA A 6 0.57 -3.86 -5.33
N THR A 7 -0.26 -3.27 -6.18
CA THR A 7 -1.69 -3.60 -6.30
C THR A 7 -2.19 -3.32 -7.72
N GLY A 8 -3.15 -4.11 -8.21
CA GLY A 8 -3.71 -3.96 -9.56
C GLY A 8 -2.66 -4.00 -10.68
N GLY A 9 -1.56 -4.74 -10.49
CA GLY A 9 -0.45 -4.82 -11.45
C GLY A 9 0.45 -3.58 -11.54
N LYS A 10 0.24 -2.58 -10.66
CA LYS A 10 1.01 -1.33 -10.60
C LYS A 10 1.68 -1.19 -9.23
N GLN A 11 2.71 -0.35 -9.17
CA GLN A 11 3.41 -0.02 -7.92
C GLN A 11 3.06 1.41 -7.50
N TYR A 12 2.78 1.60 -6.21
CA TYR A 12 2.41 2.88 -5.62
C TYR A 12 3.33 3.20 -4.46
N LYS A 13 3.87 4.41 -4.45
CA LYS A 13 4.55 4.96 -3.28
C LYS A 13 3.50 5.57 -2.36
N VAL A 14 3.49 5.17 -1.10
CA VAL A 14 2.52 5.60 -0.09
C VAL A 14 3.22 6.04 1.18
N ALA A 15 2.73 7.11 1.79
CA ALA A 15 3.05 7.51 3.15
C ALA A 15 1.77 7.59 3.99
N GLU A 16 1.94 7.68 5.31
CA GLU A 16 0.81 7.88 6.22
C GLU A 16 0.09 9.20 5.87
N GLY A 17 -1.23 9.12 5.66
CA GLY A 17 -2.07 10.25 5.25
C GLY A 17 -2.17 10.48 3.74
N ASP A 18 -1.43 9.74 2.91
CA ASP A 18 -1.55 9.87 1.45
C ASP A 18 -2.86 9.26 0.95
N ILE A 19 -3.52 9.95 0.01
CA ILE A 19 -4.67 9.44 -0.73
C ILE A 19 -4.18 9.00 -2.11
N ILE A 20 -4.31 7.71 -2.41
CA ILE A 20 -3.97 7.14 -3.71
C ILE A 20 -5.22 6.60 -4.41
N LYS A 21 -5.24 6.70 -5.75
CA LYS A 21 -6.23 6.02 -6.58
C LYS A 21 -5.64 4.71 -7.10
N VAL A 22 -6.35 3.62 -6.89
CA VAL A 22 -5.97 2.28 -7.32
C VAL A 22 -7.09 1.65 -8.13
N GLU A 23 -6.82 0.51 -8.75
CA GLU A 23 -7.84 -0.30 -9.42
C GLU A 23 -8.91 -0.77 -8.43
N LYS A 24 -10.05 -1.24 -8.95
CA LYS A 24 -11.19 -1.66 -8.13
C LYS A 24 -10.79 -2.80 -7.17
N LEU A 25 -10.91 -2.55 -5.87
CA LEU A 25 -10.56 -3.50 -4.80
C LEU A 25 -11.73 -4.40 -4.37
N GLY A 26 -12.96 -4.07 -4.78
CA GLY A 26 -14.17 -4.80 -4.34
C GLY A 26 -14.50 -4.58 -2.87
N ALA A 27 -14.08 -3.45 -2.30
CA ALA A 27 -14.34 -3.06 -0.91
C ALA A 27 -15.14 -1.75 -0.90
N GLU A 28 -16.12 -1.64 0.00
CA GLU A 28 -16.98 -0.46 0.13
C GLU A 28 -16.24 0.73 0.75
N ALA A 29 -16.72 1.95 0.50
CA ALA A 29 -16.22 3.13 1.18
C ALA A 29 -16.32 2.99 2.72
N GLY A 30 -15.24 3.32 3.41
CA GLY A 30 -15.08 3.10 4.86
C GLY A 30 -14.50 1.74 5.24
N ALA A 31 -14.39 0.79 4.30
CA ALA A 31 -13.73 -0.49 4.57
C ALA A 31 -12.22 -0.31 4.75
N THR A 32 -11.63 -1.12 5.63
CA THR A 32 -10.18 -1.22 5.79
C THR A 32 -9.65 -2.30 4.87
N VAL A 33 -8.65 -1.96 4.05
CA VAL A 33 -7.94 -2.87 3.15
C VAL A 33 -6.50 -2.98 3.61
N THR A 34 -5.97 -4.19 3.66
CA THR A 34 -4.57 -4.44 3.98
C THR A 34 -3.84 -4.90 2.72
N PHE A 35 -2.72 -4.25 2.42
CA PHE A 35 -1.82 -4.60 1.34
C PHE A 35 -0.61 -5.34 1.92
N ASP A 36 -0.54 -6.64 1.65
CA ASP A 36 0.58 -7.51 2.06
C ASP A 36 1.75 -7.47 1.06
N GLN A 37 1.49 -6.95 -0.14
CA GLN A 37 2.46 -6.82 -1.23
C GLN A 37 3.28 -5.53 -1.07
N VAL A 38 4.15 -5.50 -0.06
CA VAL A 38 5.05 -4.36 0.18
C VAL A 38 6.43 -4.66 -0.42
N LEU A 39 6.83 -3.87 -1.42
CA LEU A 39 8.10 -4.05 -2.14
C LEU A 39 9.27 -3.33 -1.46
N ALA A 40 9.01 -2.19 -0.83
CA ALA A 40 10.04 -1.44 -0.12
C ALA A 40 9.45 -0.61 1.02
N VAL A 41 10.24 -0.37 2.06
CA VAL A 41 9.90 0.49 3.19
C VAL A 41 11.07 1.42 3.48
N ASN A 42 10.80 2.71 3.65
CA ASN A 42 11.78 3.71 4.04
C ASN A 42 11.35 4.40 5.33
N ASN A 43 12.03 4.05 6.42
CA ASN A 43 11.87 4.66 7.75
C ASN A 43 13.19 5.28 8.26
N GLY A 44 13.93 5.95 7.37
CA GLY A 44 15.28 6.47 7.64
C GLY A 44 16.40 5.55 7.11
N LYS A 45 16.10 4.27 6.92
CA LYS A 45 16.88 3.33 6.10
C LYS A 45 15.95 2.68 5.09
N LEU A 46 16.37 2.60 3.84
CA LEU A 46 15.63 1.93 2.78
C LEU A 46 15.81 0.41 2.93
N VAL A 47 14.71 -0.29 3.14
CA VAL A 47 14.62 -1.76 3.11
C VAL A 47 13.88 -2.13 1.83
N VAL A 48 14.55 -2.89 0.96
CA VAL A 48 13.99 -3.39 -0.29
C VAL A 48 13.75 -4.89 -0.14
N GLY A 49 12.53 -5.33 -0.41
CA GLY A 49 12.14 -6.73 -0.40
C GLY A 49 12.63 -7.47 -1.64
N ASN A 50 12.76 -8.78 -1.54
CA ASN A 50 13.06 -9.64 -2.68
C ASN A 50 12.31 -10.97 -2.52
N PRO A 51 11.05 -11.10 -2.97
CA PRO A 51 10.26 -10.18 -3.80
C PRO A 51 9.46 -9.11 -3.02
N THR A 52 9.12 -9.37 -1.75
CA THR A 52 8.45 -8.43 -0.85
C THR A 52 9.24 -8.31 0.46
N VAL A 53 8.97 -7.27 1.24
CA VAL A 53 9.54 -7.11 2.58
C VAL A 53 8.78 -8.03 3.52
N GLU A 54 9.46 -9.03 4.09
CA GLU A 54 8.83 -9.98 5.01
C GLU A 54 8.19 -9.25 6.20
N LYS A 55 6.95 -9.64 6.54
CA LYS A 55 6.14 -9.08 7.65
C LYS A 55 5.81 -7.58 7.53
N ALA A 56 5.96 -6.98 6.35
CA ALA A 56 5.52 -5.61 6.11
C ALA A 56 4.11 -5.61 5.51
N ASN A 57 3.19 -4.91 6.18
CA ASN A 57 1.82 -4.72 5.72
C ASN A 57 1.50 -3.23 5.72
N VAL A 58 0.69 -2.78 4.76
CA VAL A 58 0.15 -1.41 4.74
C VAL A 58 -1.36 -1.48 4.84
N SER A 59 -1.92 -0.92 5.90
CA SER A 59 -3.37 -0.78 6.05
C SER A 59 -3.82 0.58 5.51
N ALA A 60 -4.90 0.58 4.74
CA ALA A 60 -5.52 1.78 4.20
C ALA A 60 -7.04 1.70 4.35
N THR A 61 -7.71 2.85 4.35
CA THR A 61 -9.17 2.93 4.37
C THR A 61 -9.66 3.40 3.01
N VAL A 62 -10.69 2.74 2.48
CA VAL A 62 -11.33 3.17 1.24
C VAL A 62 -12.08 4.47 1.51
N VAL A 63 -11.67 5.55 0.85
CA VAL A 63 -12.31 6.88 1.03
C VAL A 63 -13.54 7.02 0.13
N GLU A 64 -13.46 6.55 -1.10
CA GLU A 64 -14.46 6.71 -2.16
C GLU A 64 -14.34 5.54 -3.15
N GLU A 65 -15.47 5.10 -3.69
CA GLU A 65 -15.54 4.22 -4.86
C GLU A 65 -16.25 5.00 -5.99
N GLY A 66 -15.58 5.17 -7.14
CA GLY A 66 -16.08 5.97 -8.27
C GLY A 66 -15.35 5.69 -9.57
#